data_AF-A0A6G3XCS3-F1
#
_entry.id   AF-A0A6G3XCS3-F1
#
_cell.length_a   1.000
_cell.length_b   1.000
_cell.length_c   1.000
_cell.angle_alpha   90.00
_cell.angle_beta   90.00
_cell.angle_gamma   90.00
#
_symmetry.space_group_name_H-M   'P 1'
#
loop_
_entity.id
_entity.type
_entity.pdbx_description
1 polymer ?
#
loop_
_entity_poly.entity_id
_entity_poly.type
_entity_poly.pdbx_seq_one_letter_code
_entity_poly.pdbx_strand_id
1 'polypeptide(L)'
;ENTRAFRQLGIGYANLGALLMATGHAYDSDGGRALAGAITSLMTGTSYKRSAELAAVVGPYDGYARNAEPHQRVMKQHADANAKAVHIDDLDSPVWAAATEAWQDVIRLGAKNGFRNAQASVIAPTGTIGLAMSCDTTGL
;
A
#
# COMPACT_ATOMS: atom_id res chain seq x y z
N GLU A 1 8.79 13.55 19.90
CA GLU A 1 9.92 13.85 18.99
C GLU A 1 9.91 12.96 17.74
N ASN A 2 9.99 11.62 17.89
CA ASN A 2 9.98 10.66 16.79
C ASN A 2 8.83 10.80 15.78
N THR A 3 7.58 10.96 16.21
CA THR A 3 6.43 11.09 15.31
C THR A 3 6.56 12.28 14.35
N ARG A 4 7.15 13.39 14.81
CA ARG A 4 7.37 14.59 13.97
C ARG A 4 8.54 14.37 13.01
N ALA A 5 9.60 13.71 13.46
CA ALA A 5 10.81 13.47 12.68
C ALA A 5 10.60 12.41 11.58
N PHE A 6 9.79 11.38 11.83
CA PHE A 6 9.58 10.25 10.91
C PHE A 6 8.22 10.27 10.19
N ARG A 7 7.24 11.03 10.72
CA ARG A 7 5.94 11.27 10.08
C ARG A 7 5.26 9.99 9.63
N GLN A 8 5.29 8.98 10.49
CA GLN A 8 4.67 7.68 10.21
C GLN A 8 3.17 7.88 10.01
N LEU A 9 2.65 7.24 8.97
CA LEU A 9 1.23 7.13 8.67
C LEU A 9 0.82 5.66 8.71
N GLY A 10 -0.50 5.47 8.75
CA GLY A 10 -1.12 4.17 8.80
C GLY A 10 -2.34 4.11 7.90
N ILE A 11 -2.14 4.26 6.59
CA ILE A 11 -3.22 4.06 5.61
C ILE A 11 -3.56 2.57 5.58
N GLY A 12 -4.82 2.24 5.80
CA GLY A 12 -5.37 0.90 5.72
C GLY A 12 -6.71 0.91 5.02
N TYR A 13 -7.32 -0.25 4.92
CA TYR A 13 -8.65 -0.45 4.35
C TYR A 13 -9.41 -1.51 5.17
N ALA A 14 -10.71 -1.60 4.92
CA ALA A 14 -11.60 -2.56 5.55
C ALA A 14 -12.57 -3.14 4.50
N ASN A 15 -13.45 -4.04 4.93
CA ASN A 15 -14.52 -4.65 4.14
C ASN A 15 -14.06 -5.61 3.03
N LEU A 16 -12.84 -6.14 3.11
CA LEU A 16 -12.31 -7.01 2.05
C LEU A 16 -13.08 -8.34 1.98
N GLY A 17 -13.46 -8.96 3.09
CA GLY A 17 -14.25 -10.18 3.11
C GLY A 17 -15.61 -10.01 2.42
N ALA A 18 -16.26 -8.86 2.61
CA ALA A 18 -17.49 -8.52 1.90
C ALA A 18 -17.25 -8.39 0.39
N LEU A 19 -16.18 -7.70 -0.01
CA LEU A 19 -15.77 -7.59 -1.41
C LEU A 19 -15.53 -8.98 -2.04
N LEU A 20 -14.81 -9.86 -1.34
CA LEU A 20 -14.54 -11.22 -1.82
C LEU A 20 -15.83 -12.01 -2.01
N MET A 21 -16.73 -11.99 -1.01
CA MET A 21 -18.04 -12.65 -1.13
C MET A 21 -18.88 -12.09 -2.28
N ALA A 22 -18.94 -10.76 -2.42
CA ALA A 22 -19.70 -10.09 -3.48
C ALA A 22 -19.16 -10.39 -4.88
N THR A 23 -17.86 -10.69 -4.98
CA THR A 23 -17.18 -11.03 -6.24
C THR A 23 -17.07 -12.54 -6.48
N GLY A 24 -17.70 -13.36 -5.63
CA GLY A 24 -17.76 -14.82 -5.80
C GLY A 24 -16.52 -15.58 -5.31
N HIS A 25 -15.61 -14.94 -4.57
CA HIS A 25 -14.41 -15.57 -4.02
C HIS A 25 -14.68 -16.12 -2.62
N ALA A 26 -14.31 -17.38 -2.38
CA ALA A 26 -14.16 -17.86 -1.01
C ALA A 26 -13.00 -17.11 -0.33
N TYR A 27 -13.19 -16.70 0.93
CA TYR A 27 -12.26 -15.83 1.65
C TYR A 27 -10.80 -16.34 1.64
N ASP A 28 -10.62 -17.66 1.78
CA ASP A 28 -9.31 -18.32 1.85
C ASP A 28 -8.87 -18.97 0.52
N SER A 29 -9.55 -18.66 -0.59
CA SER A 29 -9.18 -19.17 -1.92
C SER A 29 -7.94 -18.49 -2.48
N ASP A 30 -7.27 -19.14 -3.44
CA ASP A 30 -6.12 -18.56 -4.14
C ASP A 30 -6.49 -17.24 -4.85
N GLY A 31 -7.65 -17.19 -5.51
CA GLY A 31 -8.18 -15.97 -6.12
C GLY A 31 -8.46 -14.86 -5.10
N GLY A 32 -9.06 -15.21 -3.96
CA GLY A 32 -9.28 -14.26 -2.86
C GLY A 32 -7.98 -13.67 -2.30
N ARG A 33 -6.95 -14.51 -2.11
CA ARG A 33 -5.61 -14.05 -1.69
C ARG A 33 -4.93 -13.20 -2.77
N ALA A 34 -5.08 -13.55 -4.05
CA ALA A 34 -4.50 -12.80 -5.16
C ALA A 34 -5.09 -11.39 -5.23
N LEU A 35 -6.43 -11.26 -5.17
CA LEU A 35 -7.10 -9.97 -5.15
C LEU A 35 -6.75 -9.14 -3.91
N ALA A 36 -6.72 -9.76 -2.72
CA ALA A 36 -6.30 -9.09 -1.49
C ALA A 36 -4.85 -8.58 -1.58
N GLY A 37 -3.96 -9.39 -2.16
CA GLY A 37 -2.57 -9.02 -2.44
C GLY A 37 -2.48 -7.83 -3.39
N ALA A 38 -3.26 -7.85 -4.47
CA ALA A 38 -3.30 -6.79 -5.47
C ALA A 38 -3.74 -5.45 -4.87
N ILE A 39 -4.84 -5.45 -4.11
CA ILE A 39 -5.38 -4.27 -3.43
C ILE A 39 -4.36 -3.73 -2.43
N THR A 40 -3.76 -4.59 -1.62
CA THR A 40 -2.74 -4.19 -0.64
C THR A 40 -1.53 -3.57 -1.33
N SER A 41 -1.03 -4.20 -2.39
CA SER A 41 0.09 -3.70 -3.18
C SER A 41 -0.20 -2.32 -3.77
N LEU A 42 -1.38 -2.15 -4.40
CA LEU A 42 -1.81 -0.88 -4.98
C LEU A 42 -1.94 0.22 -3.93
N MET A 43 -2.60 -0.07 -2.80
CA MET A 43 -2.80 0.89 -1.71
C MET A 43 -1.49 1.36 -1.11
N THR A 44 -0.57 0.43 -0.84
CA THR A 44 0.76 0.74 -0.32
C THR A 44 1.60 1.53 -1.33
N GLY A 45 1.65 1.09 -2.59
CA GLY A 45 2.38 1.76 -3.66
C GLY A 45 1.88 3.20 -3.89
N THR A 46 0.56 3.38 -3.97
CA THR A 46 -0.07 4.71 -4.12
C THR A 46 0.28 5.63 -2.95
N SER A 47 0.28 5.10 -1.72
CA SER A 47 0.61 5.86 -0.52
C SER A 47 2.07 6.33 -0.53
N TYR A 48 3.02 5.48 -0.89
CA TYR A 48 4.42 5.86 -1.01
C TYR A 48 4.70 6.77 -2.21
N LYS A 49 3.99 6.59 -3.33
CA LYS A 49 4.05 7.51 -4.47
C LYS A 49 3.69 8.91 -4.02
N ARG A 50 2.54 9.05 -3.33
CA ARG A 50 2.10 10.33 -2.79
C ARG A 50 3.08 10.90 -1.78
N SER A 51 3.69 10.06 -0.96
CA SER A 51 4.74 10.47 -0.03
C SER A 51 5.97 11.05 -0.74
N ALA A 52 6.40 10.46 -1.87
CA ALA A 52 7.51 10.96 -2.67
C ALA A 52 7.15 12.26 -3.43
N GLU A 53 5.91 12.40 -3.90
CA GLU A 53 5.39 13.65 -4.47
C GLU A 53 5.40 14.78 -3.44
N LEU A 54 4.93 14.52 -2.21
CA LEU A 54 4.96 15.50 -1.13
C LEU A 54 6.39 15.89 -0.74
N ALA A 55 7.31 14.93 -0.71
CA ALA A 55 8.72 15.20 -0.43
C ALA A 55 9.35 16.16 -1.45
N ALA A 56 8.89 16.14 -2.69
CA ALA A 56 9.35 17.09 -3.72
C ALA A 56 9.00 18.55 -3.40
N VAL A 57 7.90 18.78 -2.67
CA VAL A 57 7.38 20.12 -2.36
C VAL A 57 7.88 20.61 -1.01
N VAL A 58 7.84 19.75 0.02
CA VAL A 58 8.12 20.14 1.42
C VAL A 58 9.33 19.47 2.03
N GLY A 59 10.09 18.71 1.25
CA GLY A 59 11.23 17.92 1.70
C GLY A 59 10.83 16.57 2.31
N PRO A 60 11.76 15.60 2.37
CA PRO A 60 11.52 14.31 2.99
C PRO A 60 11.36 14.42 4.52
N TYR A 61 11.12 13.30 5.21
CA TYR A 61 11.16 13.30 6.68
C TYR A 61 12.60 13.51 7.19
N ASP A 62 12.76 14.05 8.40
CA ASP A 62 14.04 14.57 8.91
C ASP A 62 15.13 13.47 8.98
N GLY A 63 14.74 12.24 9.28
CA GLY A 63 15.63 11.08 9.32
C GLY A 63 15.94 10.44 7.96
N TYR A 64 15.42 10.94 6.84
CA TYR A 64 15.50 10.24 5.55
C TYR A 64 16.93 10.12 5.05
N ALA A 65 17.75 11.16 5.17
CA ALA A 65 19.13 11.14 4.66
C ALA A 65 19.95 9.97 5.23
N ARG A 66 19.74 9.63 6.52
CA ARG A 66 20.39 8.49 7.18
C ARG A 66 19.80 7.13 6.77
N ASN A 67 18.55 7.12 6.32
CA ASN A 67 17.80 5.91 5.98
C ASN A 67 17.54 5.77 4.47
N ALA A 68 18.15 6.61 3.63
CA ALA A 68 17.77 6.73 2.22
C ALA A 68 17.98 5.40 1.48
N GLU A 69 19.15 4.80 1.63
CA GLU A 69 19.48 3.52 1.00
C GLU A 69 18.59 2.36 1.51
N PRO A 70 18.46 2.10 2.83
CA PRO A 70 17.53 1.08 3.32
C PRO A 70 16.08 1.32 2.88
N HIS A 71 15.58 2.56 2.91
CA HIS A 71 14.22 2.88 2.52
C HIS A 71 13.98 2.60 1.03
N GLN A 72 14.86 3.08 0.15
CA GLN A 72 14.77 2.80 -1.28
C GLN A 72 14.87 1.31 -1.58
N ARG A 73 15.71 0.57 -0.84
CA ARG A 73 15.81 -0.88 -0.96
C ARG A 73 14.50 -1.58 -0.60
N VAL A 74 13.80 -1.16 0.47
CA VAL A 74 12.50 -1.72 0.85
C VAL A 74 11.44 -1.41 -0.22
N MET A 75 11.42 -0.20 -0.77
CA MET A 75 10.51 0.13 -1.87
C MET A 75 10.78 -0.75 -3.10
N LYS A 76 12.06 -1.00 -3.41
CA LYS A 76 12.43 -1.93 -4.48
C LYS A 76 11.96 -3.35 -4.20
N GLN A 77 12.08 -3.84 -2.97
CA GLN A 77 11.60 -5.18 -2.61
C GLN A 77 10.08 -5.31 -2.81
N HIS A 78 9.30 -4.28 -2.46
CA HIS A 78 7.86 -4.27 -2.75
C HIS A 78 7.57 -4.27 -4.26
N ALA A 79 8.27 -3.44 -5.03
CA ALA A 79 8.12 -3.40 -6.48
C ALA A 79 8.49 -4.74 -7.14
N ASP A 80 9.60 -5.36 -6.71
CA ASP A 80 10.06 -6.65 -7.21
C ASP A 80 9.11 -7.79 -6.82
N ALA A 81 8.51 -7.74 -5.62
CA ALA A 81 7.50 -8.71 -5.19
C ALA A 81 6.21 -8.56 -5.98
N ASN A 82 5.74 -7.32 -6.19
CA ASN A 82 4.60 -7.02 -7.04
C ASN A 82 4.80 -7.54 -8.47
N ALA A 83 5.98 -7.33 -9.06
CA ALA A 83 6.28 -7.79 -10.42
C ALA A 83 6.30 -9.33 -10.57
N LYS A 84 6.43 -10.07 -9.47
CA LYS A 84 6.41 -11.54 -9.43
C LYS A 84 5.08 -12.10 -8.94
N ALA A 85 4.11 -11.25 -8.62
CA ALA A 85 2.82 -11.70 -8.13
C ALA A 85 2.12 -12.55 -9.21
N VAL A 86 1.47 -13.62 -8.77
CA VAL A 86 0.69 -14.49 -9.66
C VAL A 86 -0.70 -13.91 -9.81
N HIS A 87 -1.09 -13.67 -11.05
CA HIS A 87 -2.44 -13.26 -11.40
C HIS A 87 -3.29 -14.52 -11.52
N ILE A 88 -4.43 -14.57 -10.81
CA ILE A 88 -5.27 -15.77 -10.77
C ILE A 88 -6.55 -15.58 -11.59
N ASP A 89 -7.16 -14.40 -11.49
CA ASP A 89 -8.48 -14.11 -12.04
C ASP A 89 -8.45 -12.85 -12.94
N ASP A 90 -9.54 -12.63 -13.66
CA ASP A 90 -9.71 -11.42 -14.48
C ASP A 90 -9.87 -10.17 -13.61
N LEU A 91 -10.29 -10.32 -12.35
CA LEU A 91 -10.58 -9.22 -11.44
C LEU A 91 -9.32 -8.65 -10.76
N ASP A 92 -8.34 -9.49 -10.38
CA ASP A 92 -7.10 -9.03 -9.75
C ASP A 92 -6.09 -8.48 -10.77
N SER A 93 -6.13 -9.00 -12.00
CA SER A 93 -5.25 -8.58 -13.10
C SER A 93 -5.16 -7.06 -13.33
N PRO A 94 -6.28 -6.31 -13.48
CA PRO A 94 -6.21 -4.85 -13.64
C PRO A 94 -5.70 -4.13 -12.38
N VAL A 95 -5.94 -4.70 -11.19
CA VAL A 95 -5.47 -4.12 -9.92
C VAL A 95 -3.95 -4.29 -9.79
N TRP A 96 -3.41 -5.45 -10.15
CA TRP A 96 -1.97 -5.69 -10.21
C TRP A 96 -1.27 -4.80 -11.25
N ALA A 97 -1.90 -4.57 -12.41
CA ALA A 97 -1.37 -3.65 -13.41
C ALA A 97 -1.24 -2.22 -12.84
N ALA A 98 -2.30 -1.70 -12.22
CA ALA A 98 -2.27 -0.40 -11.56
C ALA A 98 -1.24 -0.35 -10.40
N ALA A 99 -1.10 -1.43 -9.63
CA ALA A 99 -0.11 -1.52 -8.57
C ALA A 99 1.31 -1.44 -9.14
N THR A 100 1.56 -2.11 -10.26
CA THR A 100 2.84 -2.08 -10.97
C THR A 100 3.22 -0.68 -11.41
N GLU A 101 2.28 0.06 -12.01
CA GLU A 101 2.49 1.46 -12.39
C GLU A 101 2.79 2.33 -11.16
N ALA A 102 2.04 2.15 -10.07
CA ALA A 102 2.27 2.87 -8.83
C ALA A 102 3.67 2.60 -8.27
N TRP A 103 4.14 1.34 -8.28
CA TRP A 103 5.48 0.99 -7.81
C TRP A 103 6.60 1.52 -8.71
N GLN A 104 6.41 1.55 -10.03
CA GLN A 104 7.36 2.20 -10.95
C GLN A 104 7.51 3.69 -10.61
N ASP A 105 6.39 4.36 -10.33
CA ASP A 105 6.39 5.74 -9.88
C ASP A 105 7.04 5.92 -8.50
N VAL A 106 6.79 5.02 -7.55
CA VAL A 106 7.45 5.03 -6.22
C VAL A 106 8.96 5.01 -6.37
N ILE A 107 9.50 4.11 -7.20
CA ILE A 107 10.94 3.99 -7.41
C ILE A 107 11.50 5.24 -8.08
N ARG A 108 10.85 5.68 -9.17
CA ARG A 108 11.29 6.83 -9.96
C ARG A 108 11.26 8.14 -9.16
N LEU A 109 10.16 8.42 -8.47
CA LEU A 109 9.99 9.63 -7.68
C LEU A 109 10.77 9.57 -6.37
N GLY A 110 10.75 8.42 -5.70
CA GLY A 110 11.46 8.21 -4.43
C GLY A 110 12.97 8.35 -4.56
N ALA A 111 13.56 7.86 -5.67
CA ALA A 111 14.98 8.05 -5.95
C ALA A 111 15.35 9.54 -6.11
N LYS A 112 14.45 10.35 -6.68
CA LYS A 112 14.68 11.77 -6.93
C LYS A 112 14.42 12.65 -5.70
N ASN A 113 13.30 12.41 -5.02
CA ASN A 113 12.74 13.34 -4.03
C ASN A 113 12.91 12.86 -2.58
N GLY A 114 13.20 11.58 -2.39
CA GLY A 114 13.02 10.90 -1.11
C GLY A 114 11.54 10.70 -0.76
N PHE A 115 11.26 10.48 0.52
CA PHE A 115 9.90 10.21 1.01
C PHE A 115 9.54 11.11 2.18
N ARG A 116 8.27 11.54 2.23
CA ARG A 116 7.76 12.41 3.29
C ARG A 116 7.43 11.65 4.59
N ASN A 117 7.20 10.34 4.48
CA ASN A 117 6.75 9.47 5.56
C ASN A 117 7.66 8.25 5.63
N ALA A 118 8.14 7.92 6.83
CA ALA A 118 8.97 6.73 7.03
C ALA A 118 8.17 5.42 6.94
N GLN A 119 6.86 5.50 7.16
CA GLN A 119 5.89 4.41 7.00
C GLN A 119 4.60 5.02 6.43
N ALA A 120 3.99 4.35 5.45
CA ALA A 120 2.81 4.87 4.77
C ALA A 120 1.52 4.09 5.09
N SER A 121 1.58 2.76 5.15
CA SER A 121 0.42 1.89 5.34
C SER A 121 0.50 1.05 6.60
N VAL A 122 -0.66 0.77 7.20
CA VAL A 122 -0.85 -0.22 8.28
C VAL A 122 -2.31 -0.68 8.25
N ILE A 123 -2.55 -1.97 8.42
CA ILE A 123 -3.91 -2.50 8.53
C ILE A 123 -4.21 -2.69 10.01
N ALA A 124 -5.03 -1.80 10.56
CA ALA A 124 -5.50 -1.87 11.93
C ALA A 124 -6.92 -2.49 11.98
N PRO A 125 -7.30 -3.12 13.10
CA PRO A 125 -8.68 -3.54 13.31
C PRO A 125 -9.64 -2.35 13.21
N THR A 126 -10.73 -2.53 12.46
CA THR A 126 -11.76 -1.50 12.28
C THR A 126 -12.94 -1.83 13.21
N GLY A 127 -13.02 -1.13 14.33
CA GLY A 127 -14.09 -1.32 15.33
C GLY A 127 -15.41 -0.65 14.93
N THR A 128 -16.03 0.10 15.85
CA THR A 128 -17.35 0.73 15.64
C THR A 128 -17.44 1.62 14.40
N ILE A 129 -16.33 2.22 13.96
CA ILE A 129 -16.29 3.02 12.72
C ILE A 129 -16.60 2.18 11.47
N GLY A 130 -16.34 0.87 11.49
CA GLY A 130 -16.71 -0.03 10.40
C GLY A 130 -18.22 -0.12 10.22
N LEU A 131 -18.98 -0.10 11.32
CA LEU A 131 -20.44 -0.04 11.29
C LEU A 131 -20.95 1.25 10.65
N ALA A 132 -20.31 2.39 10.99
CA ALA A 132 -20.66 3.68 10.41
C ALA A 132 -20.32 3.77 8.91
N MET A 133 -19.30 3.04 8.46
CA MET A 133 -18.92 2.91 7.05
C MET A 133 -19.73 1.83 6.30
N SER A 134 -20.70 1.18 6.96
CA SER A 134 -21.43 0.03 6.42
C SER A 134 -20.53 -1.09 5.92
N CYS A 135 -19.44 -1.37 6.64
CA CYS A 135 -18.63 -2.55 6.40
C CYS A 135 -19.36 -3.78 6.95
N ASP A 136 -19.58 -4.79 6.10
CA ASP A 136 -20.11 -6.09 6.50
C ASP A 136 -19.02 -6.94 7.18
N THR A 137 -17.73 -6.69 6.87
CA THR A 137 -16.59 -7.30 7.55
C THR A 137 -15.67 -6.25 8.18
N THR A 138 -15.21 -6.50 9.41
CA THR A 138 -14.35 -5.58 10.16
C THR A 138 -12.88 -5.80 9.80
N GLY A 139 -12.34 -4.92 8.95
CA GLY A 139 -10.96 -5.04 8.47
C GLY A 139 -10.86 -5.90 7.22
N LEU A 140 -9.90 -6.84 7.19
CA LEU A 140 -9.70 -7.72 6.05
C LEU A 140 -10.85 -8.73 5.93
#